data_AF-A0A944W5M7-F1
#
_entry.id   AF-A0A944W5M7-F1
#
_cell.length_a   1.000
_cell.length_b   1.000
_cell.length_c   1.000
_cell.angle_alpha   90.00
_cell.angle_beta   90.00
_cell.angle_gamma   90.00
#
_symmetry.space_group_name_H-M   'P 1'
#
loop_
_entity.id
_entity.type
_entity.pdbx_description
1 polymer ?
#
loop_
_entity_poly.entity_id
_entity_poly.type
_entity_poly.pdbx_seq_one_letter_code
_entity_poly.pdbx_strand_id
1 'polypeptide(L)'
;MPDSNTPRSPRPDSDLQWSLDACGVTRSGAAIPALIHPDMYGPSSSGIPGIRAVLIGGLSGRTEDVDATRHVAEQLPQMAREAGVELILSVIPVANPDKVSGDATDDNSPYPSTGYPPEDGFFGDLDNPEVRYLWRWISLSAPDLVVEVEYGESARWHANAAATPVGVAMNAISASPEDSLIAAIGRDKPSGLAPIPGLRLTTSEAETEAELKKLVSVLGTTISRSPARRALEARRDRSPMEIARLLGRTYGKMLDPVIYTQG
;
A
#
# COMPACT_ATOMS: atom_id res chain seq x y z
N MET A 1 -36.57 8.36 -28.07
CA MET A 1 -36.51 8.82 -26.67
C MET A 1 -36.90 7.63 -25.80
N PRO A 2 -35.94 6.86 -25.26
CA PRO A 2 -36.25 5.83 -24.28
C PRO A 2 -36.09 6.37 -22.85
N ASP A 3 -37.03 5.96 -22.00
CA ASP A 3 -37.25 6.38 -20.62
C ASP A 3 -36.03 6.18 -19.72
N SER A 4 -35.59 7.28 -19.12
CA SER A 4 -34.64 7.33 -18.01
C SER A 4 -35.37 7.28 -16.69
N ASN A 5 -35.86 6.11 -16.27
CA ASN A 5 -36.26 5.91 -14.87
C ASN A 5 -36.41 4.42 -14.50
N THR A 6 -35.32 3.67 -14.60
CA THR A 6 -35.21 2.41 -13.87
C THR A 6 -34.47 2.72 -12.56
N PRO A 7 -35.11 2.61 -11.38
CA PRO A 7 -34.38 2.69 -10.13
C PRO A 7 -33.31 1.61 -10.13
N ARG A 8 -32.03 1.99 -9.94
CA ARG A 8 -30.95 1.03 -9.72
C ARG A 8 -31.38 0.15 -8.56
N SER A 9 -31.58 -1.14 -8.82
CA SER A 9 -31.79 -2.13 -7.76
C SER A 9 -30.68 -1.97 -6.72
N PRO A 10 -30.97 -1.99 -5.42
CA PRO A 10 -29.92 -2.07 -4.41
C PRO A 10 -29.10 -3.33 -4.74
N ARG A 11 -27.79 -3.15 -4.96
CA ARG A 11 -26.91 -4.31 -5.06
C ARG A 11 -27.07 -5.10 -3.75
N PRO A 12 -27.22 -6.42 -3.81
CA PRO A 12 -27.22 -7.22 -2.59
C PRO A 12 -25.90 -6.95 -1.85
N ASP A 13 -25.99 -6.83 -0.53
CA ASP A 13 -24.84 -6.91 0.39
C ASP A 13 -24.11 -8.23 0.09
N SER A 14 -23.06 -8.17 -0.72
CA SER A 14 -22.29 -9.34 -1.11
C SER A 14 -20.82 -8.99 -1.01
N ASP A 15 -20.14 -9.67 -0.09
CA ASP A 15 -18.73 -10.08 -0.07
C ASP A 15 -17.71 -9.07 -0.60
N LEU A 16 -16.62 -8.86 0.13
CA LEU A 16 -15.45 -8.09 -0.30
C LEU A 16 -15.09 -8.44 -1.76
N GLN A 17 -15.50 -7.61 -2.72
CA GLN A 17 -15.26 -7.87 -4.14
C GLN A 17 -13.88 -7.36 -4.49
N TRP A 18 -12.86 -8.02 -3.94
CA TRP A 18 -11.51 -7.82 -4.41
C TRP A 18 -11.39 -8.24 -5.87
N SER A 19 -10.79 -7.39 -6.69
CA SER A 19 -10.26 -7.82 -7.98
C SER A 19 -8.84 -8.34 -7.80
N LEU A 20 -8.54 -9.49 -8.39
CA LEU A 20 -7.18 -10.00 -8.49
C LEU A 20 -6.43 -9.24 -9.60
N ASP A 21 -5.26 -8.70 -9.25
CA ASP A 21 -4.32 -8.02 -10.15
C ASP A 21 -2.88 -8.33 -9.68
N ALA A 22 -1.89 -7.62 -10.20
CA ALA A 22 -0.50 -7.67 -9.77
C ALA A 22 0.06 -6.27 -9.48
N CYS A 23 0.84 -6.12 -8.40
CA CYS A 23 1.52 -4.86 -8.11
C CYS A 23 2.86 -4.71 -8.85
N GLY A 24 3.36 -5.80 -9.44
CA GLY A 24 4.61 -5.85 -10.19
C GLY A 24 4.93 -7.26 -10.66
N VAL A 25 6.17 -7.43 -11.15
CA VAL A 25 6.74 -8.73 -11.49
C VAL A 25 8.07 -8.90 -10.77
N THR A 26 8.40 -10.13 -10.39
CA THR A 26 9.70 -10.48 -9.83
C THR A 26 10.78 -10.51 -10.90
N ARG A 27 12.03 -10.66 -10.49
CA ARG A 27 13.17 -10.87 -11.39
C ARG A 27 12.99 -12.12 -12.26
N SER A 28 12.37 -13.19 -11.75
CA SER A 28 12.07 -14.40 -12.55
C SER A 28 10.94 -14.19 -13.58
N GLY A 29 10.21 -13.09 -13.48
CA GLY A 29 9.03 -12.79 -14.29
C GLY A 29 7.70 -13.26 -13.68
N ALA A 30 7.70 -13.78 -12.45
CA ALA A 30 6.47 -14.12 -11.74
C ALA A 30 5.70 -12.85 -11.32
N ALA A 31 4.37 -12.89 -11.39
CA ALA A 31 3.56 -11.77 -10.91
C ALA A 31 3.59 -11.68 -9.38
N ILE A 32 3.72 -10.47 -8.83
CA ILE A 32 3.50 -10.22 -7.40
C ILE A 32 2.00 -9.92 -7.21
N PRO A 33 1.20 -10.86 -6.66
CA PRO A 33 -0.25 -10.75 -6.66
C PRO A 33 -0.74 -9.65 -5.72
N ALA A 34 -1.82 -8.98 -6.12
CA ALA A 34 -2.53 -8.00 -5.31
C ALA A 34 -4.05 -8.20 -5.40
N LEU A 35 -4.72 -8.19 -4.26
CA LEU A 35 -6.17 -8.13 -4.13
C LEU A 35 -6.56 -6.67 -3.92
N ILE A 36 -7.29 -6.08 -4.87
CA ILE A 36 -7.56 -4.65 -4.87
C ILE A 36 -9.01 -4.38 -4.48
N HIS A 37 -9.22 -3.57 -3.44
CA HIS A 37 -10.55 -3.06 -3.12
C HIS A 37 -11.04 -2.09 -4.20
N PRO A 38 -12.29 -2.18 -4.67
CA PRO A 38 -12.80 -1.34 -5.76
C PRO A 38 -12.70 0.17 -5.47
N ASP A 39 -12.81 0.55 -4.19
CA ASP A 39 -12.75 1.94 -3.75
C ASP A 39 -11.33 2.44 -3.38
N MET A 40 -10.28 1.67 -3.68
CA MET A 40 -8.90 2.02 -3.32
C MET A 40 -8.44 3.35 -3.93
N TYR A 41 -8.73 3.56 -5.22
CA TYR A 41 -8.26 4.73 -5.99
C TYR A 41 -9.35 5.81 -6.16
N GLY A 42 -10.60 5.48 -5.86
CA GLY A 42 -11.78 6.31 -6.12
C GLY A 42 -12.47 6.84 -4.86
N PRO A 43 -13.44 7.76 -4.98
CA PRO A 43 -14.33 8.07 -3.86
C PRO A 43 -15.01 6.79 -3.35
N SER A 44 -15.21 6.68 -2.04
CA SER A 44 -15.90 5.52 -1.44
C SER A 44 -17.30 5.38 -2.01
N SER A 45 -17.68 4.15 -2.38
CA SER A 45 -19.02 3.84 -2.90
C SER A 45 -20.11 4.06 -1.86
N SER A 46 -19.78 3.99 -0.56
CA SER A 46 -20.70 4.24 0.56
C SER A 46 -20.97 5.72 0.83
N GLY A 47 -20.22 6.64 0.20
CA GLY A 47 -20.27 8.08 0.49
C GLY A 47 -19.65 8.49 1.84
N ILE A 48 -19.29 7.51 2.69
CA ILE A 48 -18.55 7.72 3.93
C ILE A 48 -17.05 7.64 3.62
N PRO A 49 -16.20 8.57 4.10
CA PRO A 49 -14.76 8.49 3.89
C PRO A 49 -14.15 7.31 4.67
N GLY A 50 -14.01 6.15 4.01
CA GLY A 50 -13.35 4.98 4.59
C GLY A 50 -11.85 5.16 4.79
N ILE A 51 -11.30 4.37 5.72
CA ILE A 51 -9.87 4.24 5.98
C ILE A 51 -9.28 3.34 4.90
N ARG A 52 -8.33 3.85 4.12
CA ARG A 52 -7.64 3.06 3.10
C ARG A 52 -6.44 2.37 3.71
N ALA A 53 -6.41 1.06 3.68
CA ALA A 53 -5.29 0.28 4.16
C ALA A 53 -4.71 -0.61 3.05
N VAL A 54 -3.38 -0.76 3.07
CA VAL A 54 -2.70 -1.84 2.37
C VAL A 54 -2.20 -2.83 3.41
N LEU A 55 -2.62 -4.08 3.30
CA LEU A 55 -2.02 -5.21 4.01
C LEU A 55 -0.97 -5.84 3.09
N ILE A 56 0.21 -6.14 3.61
CA ILE A 56 1.28 -6.81 2.87
C ILE A 56 1.95 -7.86 3.74
N GLY A 57 2.37 -8.97 3.14
CA GLY A 57 3.28 -9.89 3.80
C GLY A 57 4.01 -10.80 2.83
N GLY A 58 4.71 -11.80 3.38
CA GLY A 58 5.58 -12.68 2.60
C GLY A 58 6.80 -11.97 2.00
N LEU A 59 7.24 -10.82 2.52
CA LEU A 59 8.45 -10.12 2.06
C LEU A 59 9.72 -10.97 2.28
N SER A 60 9.74 -11.75 3.36
CA SER A 60 10.84 -12.69 3.66
C SER A 60 10.89 -13.90 2.73
N GLY A 61 9.78 -14.19 2.02
CA GLY A 61 9.56 -15.39 1.22
C GLY A 61 9.25 -16.65 2.05
N ARG A 62 9.02 -16.54 3.36
CA ARG A 62 8.57 -17.67 4.20
C ARG A 62 7.07 -17.94 4.03
N THR A 63 6.71 -19.21 3.93
CA THR A 63 5.30 -19.64 3.83
C THR A 63 4.49 -19.24 5.06
N GLU A 64 5.11 -19.25 6.25
CA GLU A 64 4.47 -18.86 7.51
C GLU A 64 4.03 -17.39 7.51
N ASP A 65 4.81 -16.50 6.89
CA ASP A 65 4.43 -15.09 6.74
C ASP A 65 3.25 -14.93 5.77
N VAL A 66 3.20 -15.75 4.72
CA VAL A 66 2.08 -15.76 3.75
C VAL A 66 0.81 -16.27 4.41
N ASP A 67 0.88 -17.36 5.18
CA ASP A 67 -0.25 -17.92 5.92
C ASP A 67 -0.77 -16.94 7.00
N ALA A 68 0.12 -16.30 7.75
CA ALA A 68 -0.24 -15.26 8.70
C ALA A 68 -0.94 -14.08 8.01
N THR A 69 -0.43 -13.65 6.86
CA THR A 69 -1.03 -12.57 6.07
C THR A 69 -2.41 -12.95 5.54
N ARG A 70 -2.59 -14.19 5.06
CA ARG A 70 -3.90 -14.71 4.65
C ARG A 70 -4.89 -14.67 5.82
N HIS A 71 -4.48 -15.16 6.98
CA HIS A 71 -5.32 -15.18 8.18
C HIS A 71 -5.77 -13.78 8.61
N VAL A 72 -4.86 -12.80 8.56
CA VAL A 72 -5.19 -11.38 8.81
C VAL A 72 -6.14 -10.83 7.76
N ALA A 73 -5.90 -11.11 6.47
CA ALA A 73 -6.73 -10.64 5.36
C ALA A 73 -8.18 -11.16 5.45
N GLU A 74 -8.37 -12.40 5.91
CA GLU A 74 -9.69 -13.01 6.08
C GLU A 74 -10.49 -12.41 7.23
N GLN A 75 -9.83 -12.10 8.35
CA GLN A 75 -10.52 -11.65 9.57
C GLN A 75 -10.70 -10.14 9.68
N LEU A 76 -9.69 -9.36 9.30
CA LEU A 76 -9.64 -7.92 9.57
C LEU A 76 -10.86 -7.17 8.98
N PRO A 77 -11.31 -7.43 7.74
CA PRO A 77 -12.48 -6.76 7.20
C PRO A 77 -13.78 -7.06 7.96
N GLN A 78 -13.96 -8.31 8.40
CA GLN A 78 -15.14 -8.71 9.15
C GLN A 78 -15.16 -8.03 10.52
N MET A 79 -14.03 -8.04 11.24
CA MET A 79 -13.90 -7.36 12.52
C MET A 79 -14.11 -5.84 12.40
N ALA A 80 -13.56 -5.22 11.35
CA ALA A 80 -13.78 -3.80 11.08
C ALA A 80 -15.27 -3.49 10.87
N ARG A 81 -15.97 -4.31 10.08
CA ARG A 81 -17.42 -4.17 9.85
C ARG A 81 -18.22 -4.30 11.15
N GLU A 82 -17.91 -5.30 11.97
CA GLU A 82 -18.58 -5.52 13.26
C GLU A 82 -18.36 -4.35 14.23
N ALA A 83 -17.21 -3.69 14.16
CA ALA A 83 -16.89 -2.49 14.92
C ALA A 83 -17.43 -1.19 14.30
N GLY A 84 -18.11 -1.24 13.14
CA GLY A 84 -18.61 -0.07 12.43
C GLY A 84 -17.51 0.80 11.78
N VAL A 85 -16.33 0.22 11.53
CA VAL A 85 -15.20 0.87 10.87
C VAL A 85 -15.26 0.61 9.37
N GLU A 86 -15.42 1.67 8.58
CA GLU A 86 -15.37 1.60 7.11
C GLU A 86 -13.93 1.39 6.64
N LEU A 87 -13.54 0.13 6.45
CA LEU A 87 -12.20 -0.27 6.01
C LEU A 87 -12.18 -0.60 4.51
N ILE A 88 -11.39 0.16 3.76
CA ILE A 88 -11.07 -0.09 2.35
C ILE A 88 -9.70 -0.79 2.32
N LEU A 89 -9.71 -2.13 2.29
CA LEU A 89 -8.50 -2.94 2.41
C LEU A 89 -8.07 -3.51 1.06
N SER A 90 -6.86 -3.20 0.59
CA SER A 90 -6.20 -3.97 -0.47
C SER A 90 -5.07 -4.81 0.13
N VAL A 91 -4.76 -5.96 -0.48
CA VAL A 91 -3.85 -6.96 0.10
C VAL A 91 -2.80 -7.39 -0.92
N ILE A 92 -1.53 -7.43 -0.50
CA ILE A 92 -0.43 -8.10 -1.21
C ILE A 92 -0.07 -9.34 -0.37
N PRO A 93 -0.65 -10.52 -0.66
CA PRO A 93 -0.54 -11.68 0.23
C PRO A 93 0.87 -12.29 0.24
N VAL A 94 1.59 -12.17 -0.88
CA VAL A 94 2.96 -12.67 -1.03
C VAL A 94 3.78 -11.69 -1.86
N ALA A 95 4.64 -10.94 -1.18
CA ALA A 95 5.48 -9.93 -1.81
C ALA A 95 6.77 -10.51 -2.43
N ASN A 96 7.17 -11.73 -2.06
CA ASN A 96 8.29 -12.47 -2.62
C ASN A 96 7.87 -13.88 -3.11
N PRO A 97 7.10 -13.99 -4.20
CA PRO A 97 6.55 -15.27 -4.65
C PRO A 97 7.63 -16.24 -5.15
N ASP A 98 8.72 -15.75 -5.75
CA ASP A 98 9.83 -16.59 -6.26
C ASP A 98 10.46 -17.46 -5.16
N LYS A 99 10.61 -16.89 -3.96
CA LYS A 99 11.18 -17.62 -2.83
C LYS A 99 10.20 -18.65 -2.25
N VAL A 100 8.90 -18.36 -2.28
CA VAL A 100 7.86 -19.30 -1.82
C VAL A 100 7.73 -20.48 -2.80
N SER A 101 7.82 -20.24 -4.11
CA SER A 101 7.73 -21.30 -5.12
C SER A 101 9.01 -22.15 -5.22
N GLY A 102 10.12 -21.71 -4.63
CA GLY A 102 11.43 -22.34 -4.78
C GLY A 102 12.10 -22.02 -6.12
N ASP A 103 11.56 -21.08 -6.89
CA ASP A 103 12.12 -20.60 -8.16
C ASP A 103 13.23 -19.56 -7.96
N ALA A 104 13.51 -19.17 -6.71
CA ALA A 104 14.65 -18.33 -6.36
C ALA A 104 15.95 -19.02 -6.81
N THR A 105 16.59 -18.47 -7.84
CA THR A 105 17.77 -19.05 -8.49
C THR A 105 19.05 -18.97 -7.67
N ASP A 106 19.02 -18.22 -6.56
CA ASP A 106 20.15 -18.04 -5.63
C ASP A 106 19.62 -17.66 -4.23
N ASP A 107 20.13 -18.32 -3.19
CA ASP A 107 19.86 -18.02 -1.78
C ASP A 107 20.35 -16.61 -1.37
N ASN A 108 21.22 -15.99 -2.18
CA ASN A 108 21.66 -14.61 -2.04
C ASN A 108 20.84 -13.61 -2.88
N SER A 109 19.74 -14.03 -3.50
CA SER A 109 18.86 -13.10 -4.22
C SER A 109 18.32 -12.04 -3.25
N PRO A 110 18.38 -10.74 -3.59
CA PRO A 110 17.92 -9.66 -2.74
C PRO A 110 16.45 -9.84 -2.35
N TYR A 111 16.20 -9.80 -1.05
CA TYR A 111 14.88 -9.97 -0.48
C TYR A 111 14.15 -8.63 -0.48
N PRO A 112 12.87 -8.55 -0.88
CA PRO A 112 12.11 -7.31 -0.79
C PRO A 112 11.77 -6.90 0.65
N SER A 113 12.40 -7.52 1.67
CA SER A 113 12.34 -7.09 3.07
C SER A 113 13.16 -5.84 3.36
N THR A 114 14.20 -5.55 2.56
CA THR A 114 15.12 -4.40 2.72
C THR A 114 15.41 -3.72 1.38
N GLY A 115 16.17 -2.62 1.38
CA GLY A 115 16.50 -1.85 0.17
C GLY A 115 15.56 -0.67 -0.13
N TYR A 116 14.78 -0.22 0.85
CA TYR A 116 13.90 0.94 0.71
C TYR A 116 14.51 2.22 1.36
N PRO A 117 14.20 3.42 0.85
CA PRO A 117 13.55 3.66 -0.43
C PRO A 117 14.46 3.26 -1.59
N PRO A 118 13.90 2.79 -2.72
CA PRO A 118 14.71 2.58 -3.93
C PRO A 118 15.32 3.90 -4.43
N GLU A 119 16.60 3.89 -4.81
CA GLU A 119 17.33 5.10 -5.22
C GLU A 119 16.95 5.58 -6.64
N ASP A 120 17.01 4.71 -7.64
CA ASP A 120 16.77 5.03 -9.07
C ASP A 120 15.91 3.97 -9.79
N GLY A 121 16.13 3.68 -11.08
CA GLY A 121 15.69 2.42 -11.72
C GLY A 121 14.21 1.99 -11.59
N PHE A 122 13.26 2.90 -11.38
CA PHE A 122 11.87 2.61 -10.96
C PHE A 122 11.07 1.59 -11.81
N PHE A 123 11.57 1.24 -13.00
CA PHE A 123 10.98 0.24 -13.90
C PHE A 123 12.07 -0.65 -14.49
N GLY A 124 11.81 -1.96 -14.56
CA GLY A 124 12.66 -2.90 -15.29
C GLY A 124 14.08 -3.03 -14.73
N ASP A 125 14.27 -2.74 -13.45
CA ASP A 125 15.54 -3.01 -12.77
C ASP A 125 15.85 -4.51 -12.84
N LEU A 126 17.06 -4.84 -13.29
CA LEU A 126 17.47 -6.23 -13.51
C LEU A 126 17.82 -6.93 -12.20
N ASP A 127 18.14 -6.15 -11.16
CA ASP A 127 18.57 -6.66 -9.89
C ASP A 127 17.37 -6.68 -8.93
N ASN A 128 16.77 -5.55 -8.55
CA ASN A 128 15.77 -5.51 -7.48
C ASN A 128 14.42 -4.94 -7.92
N PRO A 129 13.74 -5.54 -8.91
CA PRO A 129 12.47 -5.03 -9.42
C PRO A 129 11.35 -5.03 -8.36
N GLU A 130 11.34 -6.00 -7.43
CA GLU A 130 10.28 -6.20 -6.43
C GLU A 130 10.16 -5.00 -5.50
N VAL A 131 11.27 -4.57 -4.89
CA VAL A 131 11.36 -3.40 -3.99
C VAL A 131 10.77 -2.17 -4.68
N ARG A 132 11.10 -1.98 -5.96
CA ARG A 132 10.67 -0.83 -6.77
C ARG A 132 9.19 -0.89 -7.10
N TYR A 133 8.69 -2.05 -7.50
CA TYR A 133 7.27 -2.24 -7.78
C TYR A 133 6.41 -2.06 -6.53
N LEU A 134 6.79 -2.68 -5.41
CA LEU A 134 6.10 -2.55 -4.13
C LEU A 134 6.07 -1.09 -3.66
N TRP A 135 7.24 -0.43 -3.65
CA TRP A 135 7.35 0.98 -3.27
C TRP A 135 6.44 1.87 -4.12
N ARG A 136 6.51 1.74 -5.44
CA ARG A 136 5.70 2.51 -6.39
C ARG A 136 4.22 2.25 -6.20
N TRP A 137 3.81 0.99 -6.14
CA TRP A 137 2.40 0.61 -6.07
C TRP A 137 1.75 1.10 -4.77
N ILE A 138 2.41 0.88 -3.63
CA ILE A 138 1.94 1.37 -2.33
C ILE A 138 1.89 2.90 -2.33
N SER A 139 2.96 3.56 -2.78
CA SER A 139 3.02 5.02 -2.84
C SER A 139 1.89 5.62 -3.68
N LEU A 140 1.64 5.08 -4.88
CA LEU A 140 0.61 5.58 -5.79
C LEU A 140 -0.81 5.38 -5.26
N SER A 141 -1.05 4.32 -4.49
CA SER A 141 -2.33 4.12 -3.82
C SER A 141 -2.56 5.09 -2.65
N ALA A 142 -1.47 5.65 -2.09
CA ALA A 142 -1.46 6.61 -1.00
C ALA A 142 -2.43 6.23 0.14
N PRO A 143 -2.27 5.03 0.75
CA PRO A 143 -3.17 4.56 1.78
C PRO A 143 -3.05 5.43 3.05
N ASP A 144 -4.04 5.33 3.91
CA ASP A 144 -4.02 5.92 5.24
C ASP A 144 -3.14 5.13 6.20
N LEU A 145 -2.99 3.82 5.94
CA LEU A 145 -2.15 2.92 6.71
C LEU A 145 -1.57 1.80 5.81
N VAL A 146 -0.31 1.44 6.02
CA VAL A 146 0.27 0.18 5.54
C VAL A 146 0.47 -0.75 6.74
N VAL A 147 0.05 -1.99 6.64
CA VAL A 147 0.27 -3.03 7.65
C VAL A 147 1.08 -4.16 7.02
N GLU A 148 2.30 -4.35 7.47
CA GLU A 148 3.12 -5.51 7.17
C GLU A 148 2.84 -6.62 8.19
N VAL A 149 2.67 -7.86 7.74
CA VAL A 149 2.48 -9.03 8.61
C VAL A 149 3.65 -10.00 8.45
N GLU A 150 4.19 -10.41 9.59
CA GLU A 150 5.21 -11.44 9.73
C GLU A 150 4.75 -12.48 10.75
N TYR A 151 5.11 -13.73 10.52
CA TYR A 151 4.96 -14.76 11.54
C TYR A 151 6.05 -14.61 12.61
N GLY A 152 5.67 -14.82 13.87
CA GLY A 152 6.62 -15.01 14.96
C GLY A 152 5.94 -15.61 16.18
N GLU A 153 6.74 -16.10 17.12
CA GLU A 153 6.24 -16.80 18.32
C GLU A 153 5.49 -15.87 19.30
N SER A 154 5.60 -14.56 19.15
CA SER A 154 4.93 -13.59 20.02
C SER A 154 4.54 -12.31 19.29
N ALA A 155 3.37 -11.79 19.62
CA ALA A 155 2.80 -10.55 19.12
C ALA A 155 3.68 -9.34 19.45
N ARG A 156 4.10 -8.61 18.41
CA ARG A 156 4.83 -7.33 18.53
C ARG A 156 4.47 -6.37 17.41
N TRP A 157 4.30 -5.11 17.77
CA TRP A 157 4.07 -4.03 16.83
C TRP A 157 5.31 -3.18 16.65
N HIS A 158 5.62 -2.87 15.40
CA HIS A 158 6.54 -1.80 15.05
C HIS A 158 5.81 -0.72 14.27
N ALA A 159 6.21 0.53 14.45
CA ALA A 159 5.62 1.68 13.79
C ALA A 159 6.71 2.58 13.22
N ASN A 160 6.40 3.21 12.08
CA ASN A 160 7.24 4.26 11.53
C ASN A 160 6.89 5.63 12.11
N ALA A 161 7.73 6.64 11.83
CA ALA A 161 7.55 7.99 12.35
C ALA A 161 6.25 8.67 11.87
N ALA A 162 5.71 8.29 10.71
CA ALA A 162 4.45 8.82 10.21
C ALA A 162 3.22 8.23 10.95
N ALA A 163 3.37 7.11 11.63
CA ALA A 163 2.31 6.40 12.34
C ALA A 163 2.22 6.72 13.84
N THR A 164 2.89 7.77 14.35
CA THR A 164 3.00 8.03 15.80
C THR A 164 1.69 7.87 16.60
N PRO A 165 0.54 8.48 16.22
CA PRO A 165 -0.69 8.36 17.01
C PRO A 165 -1.16 6.91 17.17
N VAL A 166 -1.08 6.14 16.07
CA VAL A 166 -1.49 4.73 16.02
C VAL A 166 -0.45 3.85 16.71
N GLY A 167 0.84 4.12 16.49
CA GLY A 167 1.95 3.41 17.11
C GLY A 167 1.91 3.49 18.63
N VAL A 168 1.63 4.68 19.20
CA VAL A 168 1.43 4.84 20.65
C VAL A 168 0.25 4.02 21.15
N ALA A 169 -0.89 4.06 20.45
CA ALA A 169 -2.09 3.30 20.84
C ALA A 169 -1.88 1.77 20.77
N MET A 170 -1.03 1.31 19.85
CA MET A 170 -0.67 -0.10 19.68
C MET A 170 0.53 -0.53 20.53
N ASN A 171 1.10 0.36 21.36
CA ASN A 171 2.34 0.13 22.09
C ASN A 171 3.48 -0.37 21.18
N ALA A 172 3.58 0.22 19.98
CA ALA A 172 4.55 -0.16 18.97
C ALA A 172 5.92 0.45 19.27
N ILE A 173 6.98 -0.31 18.97
CA ILE A 173 8.35 0.20 18.96
C ILE A 173 8.73 0.74 17.58
N SER A 174 9.84 1.45 17.45
CA SER A 174 10.28 1.99 16.16
C SER A 174 10.58 0.87 15.15
N ALA A 175 10.08 1.03 13.92
CA ALA A 175 10.36 0.09 12.83
C ALA A 175 11.85 0.11 12.45
N SER A 176 12.41 -1.10 12.32
CA SER A 176 13.80 -1.36 11.94
C SER A 176 13.89 -2.63 11.07
N PRO A 177 14.95 -2.82 10.27
CA PRO A 177 16.01 -1.84 9.99
C PRO A 177 15.47 -0.62 9.23
N GLU A 178 16.25 0.46 9.17
CA GLU A 178 15.79 1.71 8.54
C GLU A 178 15.42 1.49 7.08
N ASP A 179 16.15 0.65 6.37
CA ASP A 179 15.93 0.33 4.95
C ASP A 179 14.83 -0.72 4.71
N SER A 180 14.06 -1.09 5.74
CA SER A 180 12.86 -1.91 5.57
C SER A 180 11.67 -1.10 5.05
N LEU A 181 10.71 -1.78 4.40
CA LEU A 181 9.54 -1.12 3.79
C LEU A 181 8.80 -0.20 4.76
N ILE A 182 8.42 -0.71 5.94
CA ILE A 182 7.65 0.06 6.93
C ILE A 182 8.45 1.25 7.46
N ALA A 183 9.73 1.05 7.79
CA ALA A 183 10.58 2.13 8.29
C ALA A 183 10.78 3.23 7.22
N ALA A 184 11.01 2.86 5.96
CA ALA A 184 11.26 3.79 4.88
C ALA A 184 10.01 4.52 4.38
N ILE A 185 8.85 3.86 4.26
CA ILE A 185 7.62 4.49 3.71
C ILE A 185 7.08 5.63 4.58
N GLY A 186 7.43 5.61 5.87
CA GLY A 186 7.12 6.68 6.83
C GLY A 186 8.12 7.83 6.85
N ARG A 187 9.15 7.78 6.01
CA ARG A 187 10.19 8.80 5.88
C ARG A 187 10.18 9.38 4.46
N ASP A 188 10.81 10.53 4.30
CA ASP A 188 11.02 11.19 3.00
C ASP A 188 9.75 11.44 2.17
N LYS A 189 9.84 11.31 0.85
CA LYS A 189 8.73 11.52 -0.09
C LYS A 189 8.54 10.30 -0.99
N PRO A 190 7.81 9.26 -0.55
CA PRO A 190 7.58 8.06 -1.34
C PRO A 190 6.95 8.39 -2.70
N SER A 191 7.68 8.14 -3.79
CA SER A 191 7.28 8.53 -5.16
C SER A 191 6.89 10.02 -5.28
N GLY A 192 7.57 10.88 -4.52
CA GLY A 192 7.30 12.31 -4.46
C GLY A 192 6.04 12.71 -3.69
N LEU A 193 5.30 11.78 -3.07
CA LEU A 193 4.19 12.06 -2.15
C LEU A 193 4.71 12.27 -0.72
N ALA A 194 3.82 12.63 0.22
CA ALA A 194 4.19 12.75 1.63
C ALA A 194 4.32 11.37 2.30
N PRO A 195 4.95 11.25 3.49
CA PRO A 195 5.07 10.00 4.22
C PRO A 195 3.75 9.27 4.46
N ILE A 196 3.83 7.94 4.51
CA ILE A 196 2.68 7.04 4.73
C ILE A 196 2.82 6.36 6.10
N PRO A 197 1.81 6.46 6.98
CA PRO A 197 1.76 5.70 8.23
C PRO A 197 1.89 4.20 7.97
N GLY A 198 2.82 3.54 8.66
CA GLY A 198 3.09 2.12 8.51
C GLY A 198 3.26 1.43 9.85
N LEU A 199 2.71 0.22 9.94
CA LEU A 199 2.87 -0.71 11.05
C LEU A 199 3.40 -2.05 10.54
N ARG A 200 4.21 -2.74 11.36
CA ARG A 200 4.52 -4.16 11.19
C ARG A 200 3.99 -4.93 12.39
N LEU A 201 3.17 -5.95 12.12
CA LEU A 201 2.73 -6.94 13.09
C LEU A 201 3.57 -8.21 12.91
N THR A 202 4.37 -8.55 13.91
CA THR A 202 4.87 -9.91 14.07
C THR A 202 3.89 -10.63 14.99
N THR A 203 3.32 -11.78 14.60
CA THR A 203 2.32 -12.47 15.43
C THR A 203 2.32 -13.98 15.22
N SER A 204 1.84 -14.69 16.25
CA SER A 204 1.50 -16.11 16.17
C SER A 204 0.02 -16.27 15.78
N GLU A 205 -0.37 -17.48 15.34
CA GLU A 205 -1.78 -17.79 15.05
C GLU A 205 -2.67 -17.54 16.29
N ALA A 206 -2.21 -17.95 17.48
CA ALA A 206 -2.96 -17.84 18.72
C ALA A 206 -3.21 -16.39 19.18
N GLU A 207 -2.33 -15.45 18.83
CA GLU A 207 -2.43 -14.05 19.27
C GLU A 207 -3.05 -13.14 18.22
N THR A 208 -3.14 -13.58 16.96
CA THR A 208 -3.57 -12.75 15.83
C THR A 208 -4.92 -12.10 16.08
N GLU A 209 -5.93 -12.87 16.49
CA GLU A 209 -7.28 -12.35 16.71
C GLU A 209 -7.32 -11.21 17.75
N ALA A 210 -6.57 -11.35 18.85
CA ALA A 210 -6.50 -10.35 19.89
C ALA A 210 -5.83 -9.06 19.42
N GLU A 211 -4.77 -9.16 18.61
CA GLU A 211 -4.08 -8.01 18.03
C GLU A 211 -4.92 -7.30 16.96
N LEU A 212 -5.68 -8.04 16.15
CA LEU A 212 -6.59 -7.45 15.17
C LEU A 212 -7.74 -6.68 15.84
N LYS A 213 -8.29 -7.19 16.95
CA LYS A 213 -9.29 -6.45 17.74
C LYS A 213 -8.74 -5.12 18.27
N LYS A 214 -7.48 -5.10 18.74
CA LYS A 214 -6.82 -3.85 19.14
C LYS A 214 -6.65 -2.91 17.95
N LEU A 215 -6.16 -3.42 16.82
CA LEU A 215 -5.98 -2.63 15.60
C LEU A 215 -7.31 -1.98 15.16
N VAL A 216 -8.39 -2.76 15.05
CA VAL A 216 -9.71 -2.26 14.63
C VAL A 216 -10.23 -1.17 15.56
N SER A 217 -10.08 -1.33 16.87
CA SER A 217 -10.43 -0.29 17.85
C SER A 217 -9.68 1.02 17.56
N VAL A 218 -8.37 0.93 17.31
CA VAL A 218 -7.52 2.09 17.00
C VAL A 218 -7.85 2.70 15.62
N LEU A 219 -8.20 1.88 14.62
CA LEU A 219 -8.65 2.36 13.31
C LEU A 219 -9.89 3.25 13.47
N GLY A 220 -10.86 2.85 14.29
CA GLY A 220 -12.10 3.60 14.50
C GLY A 220 -11.95 4.93 15.23
N THR A 221 -10.90 5.10 16.04
CA THR A 221 -10.75 6.29 16.91
C THR A 221 -9.59 7.21 16.54
N THR A 222 -8.54 6.67 15.95
CA THR A 222 -7.22 7.33 15.90
C THR A 222 -6.74 7.61 14.48
N ILE A 223 -7.09 6.74 13.52
CA ILE A 223 -6.66 6.93 12.13
C ILE A 223 -7.41 8.08 11.48
N SER A 224 -6.65 8.87 10.72
CA SER A 224 -7.16 9.91 9.84
C SER A 224 -6.49 9.80 8.48
N ARG A 225 -6.97 10.59 7.49
CA ARG A 225 -6.38 10.59 6.15
C ARG A 225 -4.88 10.82 6.20
N SER A 226 -4.08 9.96 5.58
CA SER A 226 -2.61 10.13 5.63
C SER A 226 -2.17 11.42 4.94
N PRO A 227 -0.98 11.94 5.28
CA PRO A 227 -0.35 13.02 4.52
C PRO A 227 -0.25 12.70 3.03
N ALA A 228 0.08 11.45 2.67
CA ALA A 228 0.17 10.99 1.29
C ALA A 228 -1.19 11.09 0.58
N ARG A 229 -2.26 10.59 1.20
CA ARG A 229 -3.62 10.66 0.64
C ARG A 229 -4.05 12.10 0.40
N ARG A 230 -3.85 12.98 1.39
CA ARG A 230 -4.17 14.41 1.24
C ARG A 230 -3.37 15.06 0.10
N ALA A 231 -2.09 14.73 -0.02
CA ALA A 231 -1.24 15.23 -1.10
C ALA A 231 -1.71 14.72 -2.48
N LEU A 232 -2.16 13.47 -2.58
CA LEU A 232 -2.69 12.89 -3.80
C LEU A 232 -4.05 13.51 -4.18
N GLU A 233 -4.97 13.66 -3.21
CA GLU A 233 -6.26 14.33 -3.41
C GLU A 233 -6.05 15.78 -3.87
N ALA A 234 -5.19 16.54 -3.20
CA ALA A 234 -4.85 17.92 -3.60
C ALA A 234 -4.21 18.00 -5.00
N ARG A 235 -3.49 16.97 -5.47
CA ARG A 235 -2.97 16.89 -6.84
C ARG A 235 -4.09 16.68 -7.86
N ARG A 236 -5.06 15.83 -7.52
CA ARG A 236 -6.20 15.50 -8.37
C ARG A 236 -7.16 16.68 -8.52
N ASP A 237 -7.29 17.49 -7.47
CA ASP A 237 -8.22 18.62 -7.43
C ASP A 237 -7.65 19.91 -8.03
N ARG A 238 -6.44 19.88 -8.61
CA ARG A 238 -5.82 21.06 -9.25
C ARG A 238 -6.63 21.56 -10.42
N SER A 239 -6.81 22.88 -10.48
CA SER A 239 -7.41 23.55 -11.62
C SER A 239 -6.50 23.49 -12.86
N PRO A 240 -7.07 23.60 -14.08
CA PRO A 240 -6.28 23.68 -15.31
C PRO A 240 -5.23 24.80 -15.29
N MET A 241 -5.53 25.94 -14.66
CA MET A 241 -4.61 27.08 -14.54
C MET A 241 -3.42 26.77 -13.63
N GLU A 242 -3.64 26.05 -12.53
CA GLU A 242 -2.55 25.61 -11.64
C GLU A 242 -1.65 24.60 -12.33
N ILE A 243 -2.24 23.67 -13.10
CA ILE A 243 -1.49 22.72 -13.92
C ILE A 243 -0.65 23.47 -14.97
N ALA A 244 -1.24 24.41 -15.71
CA ALA A 244 -0.54 25.21 -16.71
C ALA A 244 0.63 26.01 -16.11
N ARG A 245 0.44 26.63 -14.94
CA ARG A 245 1.52 27.33 -14.23
C ARG A 245 2.63 26.39 -13.77
N LEU A 246 2.28 25.19 -13.29
CA LEU A 246 3.26 24.18 -12.87
C LEU A 246 4.10 23.72 -14.07
N LEU A 247 3.44 23.33 -15.17
CA LEU A 247 4.11 22.91 -16.40
C LEU A 247 4.98 24.02 -16.99
N GLY A 248 4.48 25.26 -17.04
CA GLY A 248 5.25 26.41 -17.50
C GLY A 248 6.48 26.70 -16.65
N ARG A 249 6.40 26.53 -15.32
CA ARG A 249 7.56 26.69 -14.43
C ARG A 249 8.62 25.60 -14.63
N THR A 250 8.21 24.35 -14.84
CA THR A 250 9.11 23.20 -14.96
C THR A 250 9.73 23.10 -16.36
N TYR A 251 8.91 23.25 -17.41
CA TYR A 251 9.31 22.99 -18.80
C TYR A 251 9.41 24.26 -19.65
N GLY A 252 8.82 25.38 -19.24
CA GLY A 252 8.74 26.60 -20.04
C GLY A 252 10.03 27.42 -20.12
N LYS A 253 11.19 26.85 -19.73
CA LYS A 253 12.45 27.61 -19.61
C LYS A 253 13.42 27.51 -20.79
N MET A 254 13.18 26.69 -21.81
CA MET A 254 13.90 26.74 -23.09
C MET A 254 13.22 25.83 -24.11
N LEU A 255 12.71 26.40 -25.21
CA LEU A 255 12.65 25.68 -26.48
C LEU A 255 13.93 26.10 -27.19
N ASP A 256 14.89 25.18 -27.36
CA ASP A 256 16.05 25.48 -28.20
C ASP A 256 15.53 25.86 -29.61
N PRO A 257 16.01 26.96 -30.21
CA PRO A 257 15.59 27.32 -31.54
C PRO A 257 15.97 26.20 -32.50
N VAL A 258 14.95 25.58 -33.12
CA VAL A 258 15.15 24.65 -34.23
C VAL A 258 15.68 25.48 -35.39
N ILE A 259 17.00 25.47 -35.60
CA ILE A 259 17.63 26.07 -36.77
C ILE A 259 17.29 25.17 -37.96
N TYR A 260 16.28 25.56 -38.74
CA TYR A 260 16.09 25.01 -40.08
C TYR A 260 17.21 25.57 -40.97
N THR A 261 18.26 24.78 -41.20
CA THR A 261 19.13 25.03 -42.35
C THR A 261 18.35 24.64 -43.61
N GLN A 262 17.88 25.62 -44.37
CA GLN A 262 17.49 25.38 -45.77
C GLN A 262 18.75 24.95 -46.53
N GLY A 263 18.71 23.74 -47.09
CA GLY A 263 19.65 23.27 -48.11
C GLY A 263 19.29 23.79 -49.49
#